data_AF-A0A6J4WY72-F1
#
_entry.id   AF-A0A6J4WY72-F1
#
_cell.length_a   1.000
_cell.length_b   1.000
_cell.length_c   1.000
_cell.angle_alpha   90.00
_cell.angle_beta   90.00
_cell.angle_gamma   90.00
#
_symmetry.space_group_name_H-M   'P 1'
#
loop_
_entity.id
_entity.type
_entity.pdbx_description
1 polymer ?
#
loop_
_entity_poly.entity_id
_entity_poly.type
_entity_poly.pdbx_seq_one_letter_code
_entity_poly.pdbx_strand_id
1 'polypeptide(L)'
;MLSRRFNGVNRWMIGRWCLANPLLPLIIKTGKDDIRDKLQPMKKFHAALFEAYSGVLDGPAHVLNKMKGLWHYFALPITDCEKSMQKIKKRSGPTSTWIRLICFLRQTPG
;
A
#
# COMPACT_ATOMS: atom_id res chain seq x y z
N MET A 1 20.31 6.11 -12.76
CA MET A 1 19.01 6.81 -12.58
C MET A 1 18.57 7.39 -13.91
N LEU A 2 17.29 7.23 -14.29
CA LEU A 2 16.74 7.75 -15.56
C LEU A 2 16.88 9.27 -15.69
N SER A 3 16.89 10.00 -14.56
CA SER A 3 17.15 11.44 -14.53
C SER A 3 18.50 11.85 -15.12
N ARG A 4 19.52 11.00 -15.07
CA ARG A 4 20.84 11.25 -15.71
C ARG A 4 20.83 11.03 -17.23
N ARG A 5 19.82 10.32 -17.75
CA ARG A 5 19.65 10.09 -19.20
C ARG A 5 18.75 11.15 -19.84
N PHE A 6 17.88 11.79 -19.07
CA PHE A 6 16.91 12.78 -19.53
C PHE A 6 17.07 14.10 -18.76
N ASN A 7 18.12 14.86 -19.06
CA ASN A 7 18.52 16.06 -18.31
C ASN A 7 17.48 17.20 -18.29
N GLY A 8 16.47 17.18 -19.17
CA GLY A 8 15.37 18.15 -19.18
C GLY A 8 14.12 17.72 -18.40
N VAL A 9 14.07 16.48 -17.90
CA VAL A 9 12.88 15.93 -17.23
C VAL A 9 13.02 16.06 -15.72
N ASN A 10 12.27 16.99 -15.14
CA ASN A 10 12.27 17.28 -13.70
C ASN A 10 11.01 16.75 -12.96
N ARG A 11 10.05 16.18 -13.69
CA ARG A 11 8.81 15.61 -13.13
C ARG A 11 8.60 14.19 -13.66
N TRP A 12 8.18 13.32 -12.76
CA TRP A 12 7.97 11.89 -13.04
C TRP A 12 6.59 11.49 -12.57
N MET A 13 5.85 10.79 -13.42
CA MET A 13 4.60 10.15 -13.04
C MET A 13 4.91 8.78 -12.44
N ILE A 14 4.42 8.53 -11.23
CA ILE A 14 4.55 7.23 -10.57
C ILE A 14 3.22 6.50 -10.74
N GLY A 15 3.29 5.30 -11.32
CA GLY A 15 2.11 4.47 -11.53
C GLY A 15 1.65 3.75 -10.27
N ARG A 16 0.99 2.61 -10.49
CA ARG A 16 0.37 1.75 -9.47
C ARG A 16 1.30 1.31 -8.33
N TRP A 17 2.63 1.33 -8.54
CA TRP A 17 3.61 1.01 -7.50
C TRP A 17 3.57 1.96 -6.30
N CYS A 18 3.06 3.18 -6.45
CA CYS A 18 2.84 4.08 -5.30
C CYS A 18 1.77 3.54 -4.33
N LEU A 19 0.86 2.68 -4.80
CA LEU A 19 -0.12 2.02 -3.93
C LEU A 19 0.54 0.92 -3.11
N ALA A 20 1.44 0.14 -3.70
CA ALA A 20 2.17 -0.91 -2.99
C ALA A 20 3.19 -0.36 -2.00
N ASN A 21 3.81 0.79 -2.31
CA ASN A 21 4.73 1.50 -1.43
C ASN A 21 4.45 3.01 -1.45
N PRO A 22 3.69 3.53 -0.48
CA PRO A 22 3.38 4.97 -0.37
C PRO A 22 4.61 5.85 -0.10
N LEU A 23 5.73 5.26 0.32
CA LEU A 23 6.99 5.96 0.58
C LEU A 23 7.86 6.08 -0.66
N LEU A 24 7.50 5.38 -1.75
CA LEU A 24 8.24 5.38 -3.00
C LEU A 24 8.50 6.80 -3.56
N PRO A 25 7.56 7.77 -3.52
CA PRO A 25 7.85 9.13 -3.97
C PRO A 25 8.95 9.81 -3.16
N LEU A 26 8.99 9.57 -1.84
CA LEU A 26 10.03 10.10 -0.96
C LEU A 26 11.38 9.46 -1.28
N ILE A 27 11.43 8.13 -1.40
CA ILE A 27 12.64 7.37 -1.74
C ILE A 27 13.22 7.81 -3.09
N ILE A 28 12.37 8.01 -4.10
CA ILE A 28 12.81 8.49 -5.42
C ILE A 28 13.39 9.91 -5.32
N LYS A 29 12.79 10.78 -4.51
CA LYS A 29 13.22 12.17 -4.35
C LYS A 29 14.53 12.29 -3.57
N THR A 30 14.71 11.52 -2.51
CA THR A 30 15.92 11.54 -1.66
C THR A 30 17.04 10.66 -2.20
N GLY A 31 16.71 9.69 -3.05
CA GLY A 31 17.64 8.65 -3.50
C GLY A 31 18.05 7.68 -2.39
N LYS A 32 17.35 7.68 -1.25
CA LYS A 32 17.67 6.87 -0.06
C LYS A 32 16.41 6.23 0.51
N ASP A 33 16.54 4.99 0.94
CA ASP A 33 15.51 4.25 1.67
C ASP A 33 15.97 4.02 3.11
N ASP A 34 16.02 5.10 3.89
CA ASP A 34 16.47 5.14 5.30
C ASP A 34 15.31 5.01 6.30
N ILE A 35 14.12 4.68 5.82
CA ILE A 35 12.90 4.65 6.61
C ILE A 35 12.83 3.34 7.38
N ARG A 36 13.17 3.41 8.68
CA ARG A 36 13.16 2.26 9.59
C ARG A 36 11.76 1.73 9.87
N ASP A 37 10.78 2.61 10.05
CA ASP A 37 9.38 2.24 10.27
C ASP A 37 8.51 2.61 9.06
N LYS A 38 8.37 1.65 8.14
CA LYS A 38 7.50 1.78 6.97
C LYS A 38 6.03 1.48 7.30
N LEU A 39 5.75 0.90 8.46
CA LEU A 39 4.43 0.43 8.85
C LEU A 39 3.53 1.60 9.28
N GLN A 40 4.06 2.56 10.04
CA GLN A 40 3.30 3.73 10.47
C GLN A 40 2.81 4.61 9.30
N PRO A 41 3.67 4.97 8.32
CA PRO A 41 3.22 5.65 7.11
C PRO A 41 2.16 4.85 6.34
N MET A 42 2.31 3.52 6.26
CA MET A 42 1.35 2.65 5.60
C MET A 42 -0.03 2.67 6.29
N LYS A 43 -0.06 2.70 7.63
CA LYS A 43 -1.29 2.86 8.43
C LYS A 43 -1.97 4.18 8.18
N LYS A 44 -1.22 5.28 8.19
CA LYS A 44 -1.76 6.61 7.90
C LYS A 44 -2.33 6.67 6.48
N PHE A 45 -1.62 6.10 5.51
CA PHE A 45 -2.07 6.04 4.12
C PHE A 45 -3.36 5.23 3.96
N HIS A 46 -3.45 4.06 4.59
CA HIS A 46 -4.67 3.25 4.58
C HIS A 46 -5.85 3.99 5.22
N ALA A 47 -5.65 4.61 6.39
CA ALA A 47 -6.71 5.34 7.09
C ALA A 47 -7.25 6.49 6.23
N ALA A 48 -6.35 7.28 5.62
CA ALA A 48 -6.73 8.36 4.73
C ALA A 48 -7.52 7.88 3.50
N LEU A 49 -7.12 6.75 2.90
CA LEU A 49 -7.87 6.15 1.79
C LEU A 49 -9.26 5.67 2.22
N PHE A 50 -9.33 4.98 3.36
CA PHE A 50 -10.60 4.48 3.89
C PHE A 50 -11.57 5.62 4.19
N GLU A 51 -11.10 6.69 4.83
CA GLU A 51 -11.88 7.88 5.12
C GLU A 51 -12.35 8.58 3.84
N ALA A 52 -11.44 8.82 2.89
CA ALA A 52 -11.77 9.45 1.62
C ALA A 52 -12.82 8.65 0.83
N TYR A 53 -12.69 7.31 0.77
CA TYR A 53 -13.68 6.49 0.11
C TYR A 53 -15.01 6.43 0.86
N SER A 54 -14.99 6.45 2.20
CA SER A 54 -16.21 6.47 2.99
C SER A 54 -17.01 7.77 2.82
N GLY A 55 -16.35 8.88 2.50
CA GLY A 55 -17.00 10.15 2.19
C GLY A 55 -17.56 10.27 0.77
N VAL A 56 -17.17 9.37 -0.15
CA VAL A 56 -17.52 9.48 -1.59
C VAL A 56 -18.34 8.28 -2.09
N LEU A 57 -18.19 7.10 -1.49
CA LEU A 57 -18.89 5.89 -1.91
C LEU A 57 -20.11 5.63 -1.03
N ASP A 58 -21.21 5.23 -1.66
CA ASP A 58 -22.45 4.93 -0.96
C ASP A 58 -22.34 3.61 -0.20
N GLY A 59 -22.29 3.72 1.13
CA GLY A 59 -22.43 2.59 2.01
C GLY A 59 -21.17 1.70 2.17
N PRO A 60 -21.12 0.94 3.28
CA PRO A 60 -19.91 0.23 3.70
C PRO A 60 -19.47 -0.88 2.75
N ALA A 61 -20.40 -1.46 1.98
CA ALA A 61 -20.09 -2.53 1.02
C ALA A 61 -19.25 -2.02 -0.17
N HIS A 62 -19.54 -0.82 -0.67
CA HIS A 62 -18.84 -0.23 -1.81
C HIS A 62 -17.41 0.18 -1.42
N VAL A 63 -17.26 0.81 -0.25
CA VAL A 63 -15.94 1.11 0.35
C VAL A 63 -15.14 -0.17 0.53
N LEU A 64 -15.76 -1.22 1.09
CA LEU A 64 -15.09 -2.49 1.32
C LEU A 64 -14.61 -3.14 0.03
N ASN A 65 -15.43 -3.17 -1.02
CA ASN A 65 -15.02 -3.73 -2.31
C ASN A 65 -13.84 -2.95 -2.92
N LYS A 66 -13.83 -1.63 -2.79
CA LYS A 66 -12.70 -0.80 -3.26
C LYS A 66 -11.42 -1.09 -2.47
N MET A 67 -11.51 -1.15 -1.15
CA MET A 67 -10.35 -1.41 -0.27
C MET A 67 -9.77 -2.81 -0.48
N LYS A 68 -10.60 -3.83 -0.72
CA LYS A 68 -10.14 -5.18 -1.07
C LYS A 68 -9.23 -5.20 -2.30
N GLY A 69 -9.56 -4.42 -3.33
CA GLY A 69 -8.72 -4.29 -4.52
C GLY A 69 -7.36 -3.64 -4.19
N LEU A 70 -7.35 -2.65 -3.31
CA LEU A 70 -6.13 -1.97 -2.87
C LEU A 70 -5.22 -2.87 -2.02
N TRP A 71 -5.81 -3.72 -1.17
CA TRP A 71 -5.04 -4.64 -0.35
C TRP A 71 -4.23 -5.66 -1.16
N HIS A 72 -4.66 -5.97 -2.39
CA HIS A 72 -3.84 -6.78 -3.30
C HIS A 72 -2.51 -6.10 -3.61
N TYR A 73 -2.50 -4.77 -3.85
CA TYR A 73 -1.27 -4.01 -4.07
C TYR A 73 -0.40 -3.95 -2.83
N PHE A 74 -1.01 -3.79 -1.65
CA PHE A 74 -0.29 -3.74 -0.37
C PHE A 74 0.40 -5.08 -0.03
N ALA A 75 -0.09 -6.18 -0.60
CA ALA A 75 0.49 -7.50 -0.41
C ALA A 75 1.59 -7.84 -1.44
N LEU A 76 1.76 -7.08 -2.52
CA LEU A 76 2.80 -7.34 -3.53
C LEU A 76 4.24 -7.36 -2.99
N PRO A 77 4.63 -6.53 -2.01
CA PRO A 77 5.98 -6.58 -1.44
C PRO A 77 6.27 -7.84 -0.62
N ILE A 78 5.28 -8.70 -0.40
CA ILE A 78 5.34 -9.88 0.46
C ILE A 78 5.72 -11.12 -0.36
N THR A 79 6.78 -11.81 0.03
CA THR A 79 7.13 -13.13 -0.51
C THR A 79 5.98 -14.13 -0.24
N ASP A 80 5.49 -14.82 -1.28
CA ASP A 80 4.34 -15.75 -1.22
C ASP A 80 2.96 -15.06 -0.98
N CYS A 81 2.77 -13.90 -1.62
CA CYS A 81 1.55 -13.07 -1.57
C CYS A 81 0.23 -13.84 -1.82
N GLU A 82 0.20 -14.81 -2.74
CA GLU A 82 -1.04 -15.56 -3.06
C GLU A 82 -1.56 -16.38 -1.88
N LYS A 83 -0.70 -17.16 -1.23
CA LYS A 83 -1.09 -17.98 -0.06
C LYS A 83 -1.51 -17.09 1.11
N SER A 84 -0.83 -15.96 1.29
CA SER A 84 -1.13 -14.97 2.32
C SER A 84 -2.48 -14.30 2.07
N MET A 85 -2.78 -13.89 0.84
CA MET A 85 -4.06 -13.30 0.45
C MET A 85 -5.23 -14.29 0.57
N GLN A 86 -5.02 -15.57 0.29
CA GLN A 86 -6.02 -16.62 0.52
C GLN A 86 -6.35 -16.79 2.02
N LYS A 87 -5.33 -16.78 2.90
CA LYS A 87 -5.52 -16.83 4.36
C LYS A 87 -6.26 -15.60 4.89
N ILE A 88 -6.01 -14.44 4.27
CA ILE A 88 -6.64 -13.15 4.61
C ILE A 88 -8.09 -13.10 4.13
N LYS A 89 -8.40 -13.58 2.92
CA LYS A 89 -9.77 -13.65 2.34
C LYS A 89 -10.72 -14.56 3.10
N LYS A 90 -10.20 -15.64 3.73
CA LYS A 90 -11.01 -16.68 4.39
C LYS A 90 -11.67 -16.24 5.71
N ARG A 91 -11.41 -15.03 6.22
CA ARG A 91 -12.01 -14.52 7.47
C ARG A 91 -12.60 -13.13 7.28
N SER A 92 -13.86 -12.99 7.69
CA SER A 92 -14.74 -11.88 7.32
C SER A 92 -14.51 -10.63 8.17
N GLY A 93 -14.46 -9.46 7.53
CA GLY A 93 -14.54 -8.13 8.14
C GLY A 93 -13.41 -7.16 7.73
N PRO A 94 -13.70 -5.92 7.29
CA PRO A 94 -12.70 -4.98 6.76
C PRO A 94 -11.50 -4.74 7.68
N THR A 95 -11.80 -4.43 8.94
CA THR A 95 -10.80 -4.11 9.96
C THR A 95 -9.96 -5.34 10.30
N SER A 96 -10.58 -6.53 10.33
CA SER A 96 -9.88 -7.78 10.65
C SER A 96 -8.95 -8.21 9.52
N THR A 97 -9.34 -7.98 8.26
CA THR A 97 -8.52 -8.24 7.07
C THR A 97 -7.30 -7.33 7.01
N TRP A 98 -7.46 -6.02 7.26
CA TRP A 98 -6.35 -5.07 7.21
C TRP A 98 -5.39 -5.23 8.39
N ILE A 99 -5.90 -5.43 9.62
CA ILE A 99 -5.06 -5.74 10.79
C ILE A 99 -4.21 -6.99 10.54
N ARG A 100 -4.76 -8.03 9.90
CA ARG A 100 -4.00 -9.23 9.54
C ARG A 100 -2.90 -8.94 8.54
N LEU A 101 -3.18 -8.11 7.53
CA LEU A 101 -2.18 -7.70 6.56
C LEU A 101 -1.02 -6.94 7.22
N ILE A 102 -1.31 -6.01 8.13
CA ILE A 102 -0.28 -5.33 8.95
C ILE A 102 0.51 -6.33 9.79
N CYS A 103 -0.17 -7.23 10.51
CA CYS A 103 0.48 -8.23 11.36
C CYS A 103 1.40 -9.14 10.55
N PHE A 104 1.03 -9.42 9.29
CA PHE A 104 1.84 -10.18 8.35
C PHE A 104 3.05 -9.37 7.86
N LEU A 105 2.86 -8.09 7.50
CA LEU A 105 3.94 -7.16 7.13
C LEU A 105 4.97 -6.97 8.26
N ARG A 106 4.60 -7.20 9.52
CA ARG A 106 5.53 -7.17 10.67
C ARG A 106 6.39 -8.42 10.81
N GLN A 107 5.98 -9.55 10.22
CA GLN A 107 6.63 -10.85 10.37
C GLN A 107 7.62 -11.18 9.24
N THR A 108 7.56 -10.46 8.12
CA THR A 108 8.52 -10.63 7.02
C THR A 108 9.80 -9.84 7.31
N PRO A 109 10.97 -10.49 7.44
CA PRO A 109 12.24 -9.77 7.41
C PRO A 109 12.40 -9.15 6.01
N GLY A 110 12.60 -7.83 5.99
CA GLY A 110 12.87 -7.07 4.76
C GLY A 110 14.30 -7.22 4.27
#